data_AF-A0A947CY05-F1
#
_entry.id   AF-A0A947CY05-F1
#
_cell.length_a   1.000
_cell.length_b   1.000
_cell.length_c   1.000
_cell.angle_alpha   90.00
_cell.angle_beta   90.00
_cell.angle_gamma   90.00
#
_symmetry.space_group_name_H-M   'P 1'
#
loop_
_entity.id
_entity.type
_entity.pdbx_description
1 polymer ?
#
loop_
_entity_poly.entity_id
_entity_poly.type
_entity_poly.pdbx_seq_one_letter_code
_entity_poly.pdbx_strand_id
1 'polypeptide(L)'
;MIRFACTIALAAALALPAGAGAVQTGAGATKELLATLAKGPDAGAAKKVTAELAKLGNLEELEAFLKREHQSNDAERRGVLRDVGAAVPDKKGKFRTPKRKSAEQNKKDDDFDWLVALTKLPQSTARDESIANVAVVRALAGSRKPQAAAIILDFAFTELGLVYRDECGRYLRKMAPYSLPALIHASQLGRKNPSKDRYATYQLERMDRQNPKKAVDAASAELKVHILKAFADSGYREAVYATLDHTDHLNPKVRKAARDAWMEYIAGKKPRPAPKRKLQMPGGKLSDKREPLWLNHRELADIELRRRIEALTGKAPAANANLKAMTAELFGYFDARQNEKLDALFKRGVDLAGKNESVEAAELFDKVLAQRPDFDRRALMAPTYFNLGKKLRKQKKWREASLAFAKAHSV
;
A
#
# COMPACT_ATOMS: atom_id res chain seq x y z
N MET A 1 -2.77 -92.41 22.12
CA MET A 1 -1.54 -91.58 22.24
C MET A 1 -1.57 -90.55 21.12
N ILE A 2 -2.26 -89.44 21.37
CA ILE A 2 -1.73 -88.08 21.64
C ILE A 2 -1.30 -87.35 20.35
N ARG A 3 -2.18 -86.46 19.87
CA ARG A 3 -1.89 -85.34 18.97
C ARG A 3 -2.09 -84.06 19.77
N PHE A 4 -1.06 -83.22 19.82
CA PHE A 4 -1.07 -81.93 20.51
C PHE A 4 -1.87 -80.89 19.71
N ALA A 5 -2.77 -80.19 20.40
CA ALA A 5 -3.56 -79.08 19.87
C ALA A 5 -2.81 -77.76 20.06
N CYS A 6 -2.83 -76.93 19.02
CA CYS A 6 -2.21 -75.61 18.97
C CYS A 6 -3.29 -74.54 19.18
N THR A 7 -3.20 -73.77 20.26
CA THR A 7 -4.13 -72.69 20.61
C THR A 7 -3.56 -71.35 20.12
N ILE A 8 -4.23 -70.71 19.17
CA ILE A 8 -3.91 -69.36 18.68
C ILE A 8 -4.71 -68.35 19.51
N ALA A 9 -4.00 -67.42 20.16
CA ALA A 9 -4.58 -66.30 20.89
C ALA A 9 -4.92 -65.15 19.92
N LEU A 10 -6.18 -64.71 19.93
CA LEU A 10 -6.69 -63.59 19.14
C LEU A 10 -6.59 -62.31 19.99
N ALA A 11 -5.72 -61.39 19.61
CA ALA A 11 -5.60 -60.07 20.24
C ALA A 11 -6.56 -59.07 19.55
N ALA A 12 -7.47 -58.50 20.33
CA ALA A 12 -8.40 -57.45 19.91
C ALA A 12 -7.66 -56.10 19.81
N ALA A 13 -7.59 -55.52 18.60
CA ALA A 13 -7.14 -54.15 18.37
C ALA A 13 -8.34 -53.20 18.43
N LEU A 14 -8.35 -52.34 19.44
CA LEU A 14 -9.26 -51.19 19.57
C LEU A 14 -8.97 -50.17 18.47
N ALA A 15 -9.91 -49.99 17.54
CA ALA A 15 -9.89 -48.90 16.58
C ALA A 15 -10.38 -47.60 17.26
N LEU A 16 -9.46 -46.67 17.49
CA LEU A 16 -9.80 -45.27 17.80
C LEU A 16 -10.21 -44.56 16.50
N PRO A 17 -11.29 -43.76 16.49
CA PRO A 17 -11.63 -42.95 15.32
C PRO A 17 -10.59 -41.85 15.17
N ALA A 18 -9.81 -41.92 14.10
CA ALA A 18 -8.97 -40.81 13.65
C ALA A 18 -9.89 -39.67 13.19
N GLY A 19 -10.11 -38.70 14.09
CA GLY A 19 -10.71 -37.42 13.74
C GLY A 19 -9.79 -36.67 12.80
N ALA A 20 -10.02 -36.83 11.50
CA ALA A 20 -9.42 -36.02 10.46
C ALA A 20 -9.95 -34.58 10.58
N GLY A 21 -9.30 -33.77 11.41
CA GLY A 21 -9.41 -32.32 11.33
C GLY A 21 -8.76 -31.88 10.02
N ALA A 22 -9.55 -31.87 8.94
CA ALA A 22 -9.12 -31.29 7.68
C ALA A 22 -8.70 -29.83 7.96
N VAL A 23 -7.45 -29.51 7.68
CA VAL A 23 -6.97 -28.13 7.61
C VAL A 23 -7.79 -27.47 6.51
N GLN A 24 -8.87 -26.78 6.88
CA GLN A 24 -9.63 -25.97 5.94
C GLN A 24 -8.64 -24.99 5.31
N THR A 25 -8.44 -25.12 4.01
CA THR A 25 -7.70 -24.13 3.24
C THR A 25 -8.39 -22.77 3.43
N GLY A 26 -7.62 -21.66 3.45
CA GLY A 26 -8.18 -20.33 3.70
C GLY A 26 -9.35 -19.94 2.78
N ALA A 27 -9.44 -20.56 1.60
CA ALA A 27 -10.56 -20.43 0.67
C ALA A 27 -11.87 -21.07 1.18
N GLY A 28 -11.81 -22.26 1.79
CA GLY A 28 -12.99 -22.91 2.38
C GLY A 28 -13.60 -22.08 3.50
N ALA A 29 -12.76 -21.61 4.43
CA ALA A 29 -13.19 -20.77 5.54
C ALA A 29 -13.77 -19.42 5.06
N THR A 30 -13.20 -18.81 4.01
CA THR A 30 -13.71 -17.54 3.47
C THR A 30 -15.13 -17.73 2.89
N LYS A 31 -15.38 -18.80 2.13
CA LYS A 31 -16.71 -19.10 1.58
C LYS A 31 -17.77 -19.32 2.67
N GLU A 32 -17.44 -20.02 3.75
CA GLU A 32 -18.35 -20.25 4.88
C GLU A 32 -18.72 -18.94 5.60
N LEU A 33 -17.74 -18.06 5.80
CA LEU A 33 -17.95 -16.73 6.37
C LEU A 33 -18.82 -15.85 5.46
N LEU A 34 -18.59 -15.88 4.14
CA LEU A 34 -19.42 -15.17 3.16
C LEU A 34 -20.86 -15.71 3.13
N ALA A 35 -21.05 -17.02 3.20
CA ALA A 35 -22.38 -17.63 3.31
C ALA A 35 -23.08 -17.21 4.59
N THR A 36 -22.34 -17.01 5.69
CA THR A 36 -22.89 -16.48 6.95
C THR A 36 -23.38 -15.04 6.77
N LEU A 37 -22.62 -14.17 6.09
CA LEU A 37 -23.05 -12.80 5.80
C LEU A 37 -24.29 -12.75 4.89
N ALA A 38 -24.38 -13.64 3.91
CA ALA A 38 -25.51 -13.70 3.00
C ALA A 38 -26.85 -13.99 3.70
N LYS A 39 -26.84 -14.58 4.90
CA LYS A 39 -28.03 -14.83 5.73
C LYS A 39 -28.49 -13.61 6.55
N GLY A 40 -27.83 -12.47 6.43
CA GLY A 40 -28.19 -11.25 7.16
C GLY A 40 -28.02 -11.35 8.68
N PRO A 41 -26.81 -11.66 9.19
CA PRO A 41 -26.59 -11.86 10.62
C PRO A 41 -26.85 -10.58 11.44
N ASP A 42 -26.98 -10.73 12.76
CA ASP A 42 -27.02 -9.59 13.69
C ASP A 42 -25.70 -8.78 13.68
N ALA A 43 -25.70 -7.62 14.32
CA ALA A 43 -24.53 -6.73 14.35
C ALA A 43 -23.26 -7.37 14.92
N GLY A 44 -23.38 -8.18 15.97
CA GLY A 44 -22.25 -8.82 16.63
C GLY A 44 -21.63 -9.87 15.72
N ALA A 45 -22.47 -10.76 15.17
CA ALA A 45 -22.05 -11.77 14.22
C ALA A 45 -21.48 -11.15 12.94
N ALA A 46 -22.13 -10.13 12.36
CA ALA A 46 -21.63 -9.42 11.18
C ALA A 46 -20.23 -8.82 11.43
N LYS A 47 -20.03 -8.12 12.56
CA LYS A 47 -18.73 -7.54 12.94
C LYS A 47 -17.64 -8.60 13.10
N LYS A 48 -17.97 -9.71 13.78
CA LYS A 48 -17.03 -10.83 13.98
C LYS A 48 -16.62 -11.42 12.63
N VAL A 49 -17.59 -11.72 11.77
CA VAL A 49 -17.34 -12.28 10.44
C VAL A 49 -16.52 -11.32 9.58
N THR A 50 -16.84 -10.02 9.58
CA THR A 50 -16.03 -8.99 8.89
C THR A 50 -14.57 -8.99 9.36
N ALA A 51 -14.33 -9.08 10.67
CA ALA A 51 -12.98 -9.10 11.22
C ALA A 51 -12.20 -10.36 10.82
N GLU A 52 -12.84 -11.53 10.82
CA GLU A 52 -12.21 -12.77 10.36
C GLU A 52 -11.91 -12.77 8.86
N LEU A 53 -12.84 -12.28 8.02
CA LEU A 53 -12.60 -12.10 6.59
C LEU A 53 -11.42 -11.16 6.31
N ALA A 54 -11.28 -10.08 7.09
CA ALA A 54 -10.15 -9.16 6.97
C ALA A 54 -8.80 -9.83 7.26
N LYS A 55 -8.76 -10.75 8.24
CA LYS A 55 -7.55 -11.52 8.60
C LYS A 55 -7.18 -12.54 7.52
N LEU A 56 -8.16 -13.26 6.98
CA LEU A 56 -7.95 -14.22 5.90
C LEU A 56 -7.42 -13.52 4.64
N GLY A 57 -7.97 -12.34 4.33
CA GLY A 57 -7.44 -11.46 3.28
C GLY A 57 -7.46 -12.08 1.88
N ASN A 58 -8.42 -12.97 1.60
CA ASN A 58 -8.66 -13.58 0.30
C ASN A 58 -9.38 -12.59 -0.65
N LEU A 59 -8.61 -11.71 -1.28
CA LEU A 59 -9.15 -10.58 -2.03
C LEU A 59 -10.00 -11.00 -3.24
N GLU A 60 -9.64 -12.09 -3.90
CA GLU A 60 -10.34 -12.59 -5.10
C GLU A 60 -11.76 -13.04 -4.78
N GLU A 61 -11.94 -13.83 -3.71
CA GLU A 61 -13.27 -14.28 -3.29
C GLU A 61 -14.13 -13.12 -2.77
N LEU A 62 -13.53 -12.15 -2.07
CA LEU A 62 -14.23 -10.94 -1.62
C LEU A 62 -14.69 -10.08 -2.81
N GLU A 63 -13.85 -9.92 -3.84
CA GLU A 63 -14.21 -9.22 -5.07
C GLU A 63 -15.32 -9.94 -5.83
N ALA A 64 -15.21 -11.26 -5.99
CA ALA A 64 -16.23 -12.08 -6.65
C ALA A 64 -17.58 -11.96 -5.91
N PHE A 65 -17.56 -11.96 -4.58
CA PHE A 65 -18.77 -11.80 -3.78
C PHE A 65 -19.44 -10.43 -3.95
N LEU A 66 -18.68 -9.35 -4.09
CA LEU A 66 -19.24 -8.01 -4.38
C LEU A 66 -19.89 -7.93 -5.77
N LYS A 67 -19.39 -8.73 -6.73
CA LYS A 67 -19.89 -8.80 -8.11
C LYS A 67 -20.99 -9.84 -8.32
N ARG A 68 -21.41 -10.55 -7.28
CA ARG A 68 -22.47 -11.55 -7.37
C ARG A 68 -23.78 -10.94 -7.86
N GLU A 69 -24.62 -11.77 -8.43
CA GLU A 69 -26.00 -11.39 -8.74
C GLU A 69 -26.78 -11.14 -7.44
N HIS A 70 -27.51 -10.03 -7.40
CA HIS A 70 -28.35 -9.64 -6.27
C HIS A 70 -29.79 -9.99 -6.55
N GLN A 71 -30.48 -10.51 -5.54
CA GLN A 71 -31.90 -10.80 -5.60
C GLN A 71 -32.76 -9.54 -5.40
N SER A 72 -32.28 -8.57 -4.63
CA SER A 72 -32.94 -7.27 -4.52
C SER A 72 -32.64 -6.39 -5.75
N ASN A 73 -33.52 -5.43 -6.02
CA ASN A 73 -33.24 -4.39 -7.02
C ASN A 73 -32.54 -3.16 -6.40
N ASP A 74 -31.99 -2.30 -7.26
CA ASP A 74 -31.27 -1.08 -6.83
C ASP A 74 -32.15 -0.12 -6.01
N ALA A 75 -33.46 -0.03 -6.31
CA ALA A 75 -34.37 0.87 -5.60
C ALA A 75 -34.64 0.39 -4.16
N GLU A 76 -34.77 -0.92 -3.95
CA GLU A 76 -34.93 -1.52 -2.62
C GLU A 76 -33.70 -1.31 -1.75
N ARG A 77 -32.49 -1.56 -2.30
CA ARG A 77 -31.22 -1.30 -1.57
C ARG A 77 -31.06 0.17 -1.21
N ARG A 78 -31.43 1.08 -2.12
CA ARG A 78 -31.47 2.53 -1.83
C ARG A 78 -32.49 2.87 -0.75
N GLY A 79 -33.63 2.18 -0.71
CA GLY A 79 -34.66 2.31 0.33
C GLY A 79 -34.08 2.03 1.70
N VAL A 80 -33.62 0.80 1.92
CA VAL A 80 -33.08 0.37 3.24
C VAL A 80 -31.90 1.22 3.71
N LEU A 81 -31.04 1.66 2.79
CA LEU A 81 -29.94 2.56 3.13
C LEU A 81 -30.45 3.95 3.55
N ARG A 82 -31.44 4.51 2.87
CA ARG A 82 -32.04 5.79 3.27
C ARG A 82 -32.77 5.68 4.62
N ASP A 83 -33.39 4.55 4.91
CA ASP A 83 -34.11 4.33 6.18
C ASP A 83 -33.16 4.36 7.38
N VAL A 84 -31.90 3.95 7.20
CA VAL A 84 -30.87 4.09 8.23
C VAL A 84 -30.19 5.47 8.24
N GLY A 85 -30.56 6.38 7.34
CA GLY A 85 -29.91 7.69 7.21
C GLY A 85 -28.57 7.66 6.47
N ALA A 86 -28.30 6.62 5.69
CA ALA A 86 -27.12 6.56 4.83
C ALA A 86 -27.12 7.68 3.78
N ALA A 87 -25.95 8.26 3.50
CA ALA A 87 -25.77 9.14 2.36
C ALA A 87 -25.71 8.31 1.07
N VAL A 88 -26.83 8.23 0.35
CA VAL A 88 -26.93 7.46 -0.89
C VAL A 88 -26.90 8.42 -2.09
N PRO A 89 -26.00 8.24 -3.08
CA PRO A 89 -26.00 9.08 -4.29
C PRO A 89 -27.23 8.77 -5.14
N ASP A 90 -27.54 9.58 -6.16
CA ASP A 90 -28.58 9.25 -7.15
C ASP A 90 -28.14 8.14 -8.13
N LYS A 91 -28.98 7.81 -9.13
CA LYS A 91 -28.65 6.83 -10.19
C LYS A 91 -27.45 7.26 -11.06
N LYS A 92 -27.09 8.54 -11.05
CA LYS A 92 -25.92 9.10 -11.77
C LYS A 92 -24.70 9.21 -10.85
N GLY A 93 -24.79 8.74 -9.60
CA GLY A 93 -23.70 8.79 -8.64
C GLY A 93 -23.48 10.16 -8.01
N LYS A 94 -24.44 11.09 -8.15
CA LYS A 94 -24.36 12.43 -7.55
C LYS A 94 -25.00 12.41 -6.17
N PHE A 95 -24.28 12.95 -5.20
CA PHE A 95 -24.87 13.25 -3.89
C PHE A 95 -25.66 14.54 -3.97
N ARG A 96 -26.75 14.64 -3.21
CA ARG A 96 -27.39 15.94 -2.98
C ARG A 96 -26.39 16.82 -2.24
N THR A 97 -26.17 18.04 -2.72
CA THR A 97 -25.24 18.99 -2.09
C THR A 97 -25.67 19.20 -0.64
N PRO A 98 -24.89 18.72 0.35
CA PRO A 98 -25.24 18.97 1.74
C PRO A 98 -25.06 20.47 2.03
N LYS A 99 -25.82 21.00 2.99
CA LYS A 99 -25.51 22.32 3.56
C LYS A 99 -24.07 22.29 4.09
N ARG A 100 -23.37 23.44 4.06
CA ARG A 100 -22.01 23.56 4.59
C ARG A 100 -21.96 22.98 6.01
N LYS A 101 -21.17 21.93 6.20
CA LYS A 101 -21.02 21.22 7.47
C LYS A 101 -19.78 21.72 8.22
N SER A 102 -19.84 21.74 9.55
CA SER A 102 -18.66 21.94 10.39
C SER A 102 -17.74 20.71 10.35
N ALA A 103 -16.50 20.85 10.84
CA ALA A 103 -15.56 19.73 10.94
C ALA A 103 -16.11 18.60 11.84
N GLU A 104 -16.78 18.96 12.94
CA GLU A 104 -17.42 18.02 13.87
C GLU A 104 -18.55 17.24 13.20
N GLN A 105 -19.35 17.90 12.37
CA GLN A 105 -20.43 17.25 11.62
C GLN A 105 -19.86 16.25 10.60
N ASN A 106 -18.82 16.62 9.86
CA ASN A 106 -18.15 15.71 8.95
C ASN A 106 -17.56 14.49 9.67
N LYS A 107 -17.02 14.68 10.89
CA LYS A 107 -16.52 13.58 11.71
C LYS A 107 -17.63 12.63 12.15
N LYS A 108 -18.76 13.17 12.61
CA LYS A 108 -19.94 12.36 13.00
C LYS A 108 -20.46 11.51 11.83
N ASP A 109 -20.49 12.07 10.61
CA ASP A 109 -20.89 11.31 9.41
C ASP A 109 -19.90 10.18 9.07
N ASP A 110 -18.60 10.41 9.27
CA ASP A 110 -17.54 9.42 9.06
C ASP A 110 -17.59 8.28 10.10
N ASP A 111 -18.09 8.57 11.30
CA ASP A 111 -18.25 7.62 12.42
C ASP A 111 -19.60 6.88 12.39
N PHE A 112 -20.52 7.25 11.50
CA PHE A 112 -21.83 6.62 11.38
C PHE A 112 -21.73 5.15 10.89
N ASP A 113 -22.05 4.20 11.78
CA ASP A 113 -21.90 2.76 11.54
C ASP A 113 -23.10 2.17 10.77
N TRP A 114 -23.00 2.11 9.43
CA TRP A 114 -24.01 1.51 8.56
C TRP A 114 -24.34 0.06 8.92
N LEU A 115 -23.34 -0.74 9.28
CA LEU A 115 -23.54 -2.16 9.56
C LEU A 115 -24.47 -2.35 10.77
N VAL A 116 -24.25 -1.58 11.85
CA VAL A 116 -25.11 -1.63 13.05
C VAL A 116 -26.48 -1.02 12.77
N ALA A 117 -26.54 0.06 11.98
CA ALA A 117 -27.82 0.71 11.69
C ALA A 117 -28.72 -0.21 10.84
N LEU A 118 -28.17 -0.86 9.81
CA LEU A 118 -28.90 -1.81 8.96
C LEU A 118 -29.43 -3.01 9.75
N THR A 119 -28.73 -3.43 10.81
CA THR A 119 -29.19 -4.59 11.59
C THR A 119 -30.45 -4.31 12.41
N LYS A 120 -30.79 -3.04 12.63
CA LYS A 120 -31.99 -2.61 13.36
C LYS A 120 -33.25 -2.57 12.50
N LEU A 121 -33.10 -2.65 11.17
CA LEU A 121 -34.24 -2.72 10.26
C LEU A 121 -34.87 -4.12 10.27
N PRO A 122 -36.17 -4.24 9.94
CA PRO A 122 -36.80 -5.53 9.68
C PRO A 122 -36.03 -6.32 8.63
N GLN A 123 -36.02 -7.65 8.79
CA GLN A 123 -35.34 -8.52 7.84
C GLN A 123 -35.99 -8.43 6.46
N SER A 124 -35.15 -8.26 5.45
CA SER A 124 -35.53 -8.25 4.03
C SER A 124 -34.30 -8.59 3.20
N THR A 125 -34.50 -9.11 1.99
CA THR A 125 -33.40 -9.44 1.07
C THR A 125 -32.49 -8.24 0.82
N ALA A 126 -33.06 -7.05 0.60
CA ALA A 126 -32.29 -5.83 0.36
C ALA A 126 -31.45 -5.39 1.58
N ARG A 127 -31.98 -5.57 2.80
CA ARG A 127 -31.26 -5.30 4.05
C ARG A 127 -30.10 -6.27 4.22
N ASP A 128 -30.34 -7.57 4.02
CA ASP A 128 -29.35 -8.63 4.22
C ASP A 128 -28.21 -8.52 3.21
N GLU A 129 -28.53 -8.29 1.93
CA GLU A 129 -27.52 -8.04 0.90
C GLU A 129 -26.71 -6.77 1.15
N SER A 130 -27.35 -5.72 1.70
CA SER A 130 -26.65 -4.49 2.07
C SER A 130 -25.70 -4.67 3.24
N ILE A 131 -26.09 -5.45 4.26
CA ILE A 131 -25.19 -5.86 5.35
C ILE A 131 -23.99 -6.63 4.79
N ALA A 132 -24.24 -7.61 3.91
CA ALA A 132 -23.17 -8.43 3.35
C ALA A 132 -22.18 -7.60 2.51
N ASN A 133 -22.68 -6.70 1.65
CA ASN A 133 -21.84 -5.82 0.83
C ASN A 133 -21.02 -4.85 1.69
N VAL A 134 -21.66 -4.22 2.69
CA VAL A 134 -20.98 -3.33 3.65
C VAL A 134 -19.90 -4.10 4.41
N ALA A 135 -20.22 -5.28 4.94
CA ALA A 135 -19.28 -6.15 5.65
C ALA A 135 -18.07 -6.52 4.79
N VAL A 136 -18.26 -6.83 3.50
CA VAL A 136 -17.16 -7.16 2.59
C VAL A 136 -16.29 -5.95 2.25
N VAL A 137 -16.88 -4.77 1.99
CA VAL A 137 -16.12 -3.52 1.81
C VAL A 137 -15.25 -3.22 3.03
N ARG A 138 -15.79 -3.44 4.24
CA ARG A 138 -15.06 -3.29 5.49
C ARG A 138 -13.96 -4.33 5.67
N ALA A 139 -14.21 -5.59 5.29
CA ALA A 139 -13.21 -6.65 5.35
C ALA A 139 -12.03 -6.37 4.40
N LEU A 140 -12.33 -5.93 3.17
CA LEU A 140 -11.32 -5.49 2.19
C LEU A 140 -10.46 -4.36 2.78
N ALA A 141 -11.08 -3.33 3.36
CA ALA A 141 -10.34 -2.24 3.99
C ALA A 141 -9.51 -2.70 5.20
N GLY A 142 -10.07 -3.60 6.01
CA GLY A 142 -9.42 -4.20 7.18
C GLY A 142 -8.20 -5.05 6.83
N SER A 143 -8.14 -5.62 5.61
CA SER A 143 -6.98 -6.39 5.13
C SER A 143 -5.70 -5.56 5.02
N ARG A 144 -5.82 -4.21 4.93
CA ARG A 144 -4.69 -3.28 4.79
C ARG A 144 -3.76 -3.64 3.61
N LYS A 145 -4.33 -4.13 2.50
CA LYS A 145 -3.60 -4.40 1.25
C LYS A 145 -3.91 -3.32 0.20
N PRO A 146 -2.91 -2.78 -0.53
CA PRO A 146 -3.16 -1.79 -1.58
C PRO A 146 -4.14 -2.25 -2.67
N GLN A 147 -4.10 -3.54 -3.02
CA GLN A 147 -4.98 -4.16 -4.01
C GLN A 147 -6.45 -4.14 -3.55
N ALA A 148 -6.70 -4.28 -2.25
CA ALA A 148 -8.06 -4.22 -1.70
C ALA A 148 -8.68 -2.82 -1.90
N ALA A 149 -7.88 -1.76 -1.84
CA ALA A 149 -8.36 -0.41 -2.12
C ALA A 149 -8.77 -0.22 -3.59
N ALA A 150 -8.06 -0.86 -4.53
CA ALA A 150 -8.45 -0.84 -5.93
C ALA A 150 -9.82 -1.51 -6.13
N ILE A 151 -10.04 -2.67 -5.51
CA ILE A 151 -11.33 -3.38 -5.53
C ILE A 151 -12.46 -2.52 -4.97
N ILE A 152 -12.28 -1.91 -3.80
CA ILE A 152 -13.29 -1.02 -3.19
C ILE A 152 -13.60 0.16 -4.13
N LEU A 153 -12.56 0.77 -4.69
CA LEU A 153 -12.71 1.92 -5.58
C LEU A 153 -13.38 1.56 -6.90
N ASP A 154 -13.10 0.39 -7.46
CA ASP A 154 -13.74 -0.11 -8.68
C ASP A 154 -15.21 -0.44 -8.41
N PHE A 155 -15.50 -1.15 -7.32
CA PHE A 155 -16.86 -1.46 -6.90
C PHE A 155 -17.72 -0.20 -6.78
N ALA A 156 -17.23 0.87 -6.16
CA ALA A 156 -17.94 2.16 -6.00
C ALA A 156 -18.37 2.85 -7.33
N PHE A 157 -17.85 2.37 -8.47
CA PHE A 157 -18.14 2.87 -9.81
C PHE A 157 -18.81 1.83 -10.72
N THR A 158 -19.16 0.66 -10.19
CA THR A 158 -20.06 -0.30 -10.85
C THR A 158 -21.52 0.05 -10.61
N GLU A 159 -22.43 -0.51 -11.40
CA GLU A 159 -23.88 -0.34 -11.19
C GLU A 159 -24.32 -0.87 -9.81
N LEU A 160 -23.78 -2.02 -9.40
CA LEU A 160 -24.08 -2.66 -8.12
C LEU A 160 -23.54 -1.86 -6.93
N GLY A 161 -22.31 -1.35 -7.04
CA GLY A 161 -21.63 -0.66 -5.95
C GLY A 161 -21.91 0.84 -5.84
N LEU A 162 -22.57 1.44 -6.84
CA LEU A 162 -22.88 2.86 -6.88
C LEU A 162 -23.62 3.34 -5.62
N VAL A 163 -24.56 2.52 -5.14
CA VAL A 163 -25.37 2.82 -3.95
C VAL A 163 -24.53 2.88 -2.65
N TYR A 164 -23.40 2.17 -2.61
CA TYR A 164 -22.48 2.08 -1.47
C TYR A 164 -21.29 3.04 -1.57
N ARG A 165 -21.29 3.98 -2.52
CA ARG A 165 -20.14 4.84 -2.81
C ARG A 165 -19.65 5.64 -1.59
N ASP A 166 -20.55 6.09 -0.71
CA ASP A 166 -20.17 6.80 0.51
C ASP A 166 -19.44 5.90 1.51
N GLU A 167 -19.93 4.68 1.73
CA GLU A 167 -19.26 3.67 2.57
C GLU A 167 -17.88 3.31 2.01
N CYS A 168 -17.79 3.09 0.69
CA CYS A 168 -16.51 2.86 0.02
C CYS A 168 -15.54 4.01 0.27
N GLY A 169 -15.99 5.27 0.18
CA GLY A 169 -15.19 6.45 0.46
C GLY A 169 -14.70 6.51 1.91
N ARG A 170 -15.59 6.28 2.87
CA ARG A 170 -15.23 6.25 4.30
C ARG A 170 -14.17 5.20 4.59
N TYR A 171 -14.30 4.00 4.02
CA TYR A 171 -13.35 2.92 4.27
C TYR A 171 -12.04 3.06 3.49
N LEU A 172 -12.06 3.66 2.29
CA LEU A 172 -10.84 4.08 1.59
C LEU A 172 -10.05 5.09 2.44
N ARG A 173 -10.72 6.03 3.13
CA ARG A 173 -10.04 6.96 4.05
C ARG A 173 -9.52 6.25 5.31
N LYS A 174 -10.32 5.39 5.93
CA LYS A 174 -9.94 4.63 7.13
C LYS A 174 -8.75 3.68 6.90
N MET A 175 -8.58 3.16 5.69
CA MET A 175 -7.44 2.29 5.33
C MET A 175 -6.22 3.05 4.81
N ALA A 176 -6.20 4.39 4.85
CA ALA A 176 -5.00 5.13 4.53
C ALA A 176 -3.83 4.69 5.45
N PRO A 177 -2.59 4.58 4.95
CA PRO A 177 -2.15 4.98 3.61
C PRO A 177 -2.33 3.92 2.50
N TYR A 178 -2.85 2.73 2.79
CA TYR A 178 -2.94 1.62 1.82
C TYR A 178 -3.84 1.93 0.61
N SER A 179 -4.79 2.85 0.75
CA SER A 179 -5.65 3.31 -0.34
C SER A 179 -4.99 4.29 -1.32
N LEU A 180 -3.85 4.87 -0.95
CA LEU A 180 -3.22 5.94 -1.73
C LEU A 180 -2.86 5.50 -3.16
N PRO A 181 -2.24 4.33 -3.41
CA PRO A 181 -1.90 3.93 -4.77
C PRO A 181 -3.10 3.89 -5.73
N ALA A 182 -4.22 3.31 -5.28
CA ALA A 182 -5.45 3.23 -6.09
C ALA A 182 -6.06 4.61 -6.36
N LEU A 183 -6.10 5.47 -5.33
CA LEU A 183 -6.64 6.82 -5.44
C LEU A 183 -5.78 7.72 -6.32
N ILE A 184 -4.45 7.63 -6.19
CA ILE A 184 -3.49 8.35 -7.04
C ILE A 184 -3.69 7.97 -8.51
N HIS A 185 -3.77 6.68 -8.82
CA HIS A 185 -3.98 6.25 -10.20
C HIS A 185 -5.33 6.75 -10.74
N ALA A 186 -6.38 6.68 -9.91
CA ALA A 186 -7.71 7.13 -10.30
C ALA A 186 -7.81 8.65 -10.48
N SER A 187 -7.07 9.45 -9.71
CA SER A 187 -7.08 10.92 -9.78
C SER A 187 -6.35 11.50 -11.00
N GLN A 188 -5.81 10.63 -11.86
CA GLN A 188 -5.14 11.01 -13.11
C GLN A 188 -5.84 10.46 -14.36
N LEU A 189 -7.05 9.89 -14.20
CA LEU A 189 -7.82 9.38 -15.33
C LEU A 189 -8.30 10.50 -16.25
N GLY A 190 -8.54 11.71 -15.71
CA GLY A 190 -8.98 12.88 -16.45
C GLY A 190 -10.20 12.59 -17.32
N ARG A 191 -10.11 12.87 -18.63
CA ARG A 191 -11.22 12.67 -19.58
C ARG A 191 -11.68 11.21 -19.73
N LYS A 192 -10.86 10.22 -19.38
CA LYS A 192 -11.24 8.80 -19.50
C LYS A 192 -12.36 8.43 -18.52
N ASN A 193 -12.33 8.98 -17.31
CA ASN A 193 -13.37 8.78 -16.31
C ASN A 193 -13.42 9.98 -15.34
N PRO A 194 -14.05 11.10 -15.75
CA PRO A 194 -14.02 12.35 -14.99
C PRO A 194 -14.76 12.27 -13.65
N SER A 195 -15.67 11.31 -13.48
CA SER A 195 -16.38 11.11 -12.21
C SER A 195 -15.48 10.39 -11.20
N LYS A 196 -14.77 9.34 -11.62
CA LYS A 196 -13.82 8.60 -10.77
C LYS A 196 -12.61 9.45 -10.41
N ASP A 197 -12.13 10.23 -11.36
CA ASP A 197 -11.06 11.21 -11.19
C ASP A 197 -11.37 12.24 -10.09
N ARG A 198 -12.50 12.96 -10.22
CA ARG A 198 -12.94 13.93 -9.20
C ARG A 198 -13.18 13.30 -7.84
N TYR A 199 -13.78 12.10 -7.82
CA TYR A 199 -13.99 11.37 -6.58
C TYR A 199 -12.66 11.03 -5.90
N ALA A 200 -11.69 10.48 -6.62
CA ALA A 200 -10.40 10.11 -6.07
C ALA A 200 -9.63 11.33 -5.55
N THR A 201 -9.63 12.43 -6.31
CA THR A 201 -9.08 13.72 -5.88
C THR A 201 -9.72 14.21 -4.58
N TYR A 202 -11.04 14.17 -4.49
CA TYR A 202 -11.78 14.53 -3.27
C TYR A 202 -11.41 13.64 -2.07
N GLN A 203 -11.24 12.32 -2.28
CA GLN A 203 -10.79 11.43 -1.21
C GLN A 203 -9.37 11.76 -0.74
N LEU A 204 -8.44 12.03 -1.67
CA LEU A 204 -7.07 12.42 -1.34
C LEU A 204 -7.02 13.75 -0.56
N GLU A 205 -7.85 14.72 -0.94
CA GLU A 205 -7.97 16.01 -0.25
C GLU A 205 -8.45 15.83 1.19
N ARG A 206 -9.50 15.01 1.41
CA ARG A 206 -10.01 14.72 2.76
C ARG A 206 -9.02 14.03 3.69
N MET A 207 -7.98 13.40 3.15
CA MET A 207 -6.92 12.78 3.92
C MET A 207 -5.69 13.69 4.09
N ASP A 208 -5.68 14.88 3.50
CA ASP A 208 -4.48 15.72 3.33
C ASP A 208 -3.33 14.94 2.66
N ARG A 209 -3.67 14.16 1.62
CA ARG A 209 -2.75 13.33 0.83
C ARG A 209 -2.78 13.64 -0.66
N GLN A 210 -3.39 14.77 -1.04
CA GLN A 210 -3.29 15.29 -2.41
C GLN A 210 -1.88 15.81 -2.72
N ASN A 211 -1.14 16.29 -1.71
CA ASN A 211 0.26 16.65 -1.88
C ASN A 211 1.13 15.38 -1.99
N PRO A 212 1.84 15.14 -3.10
CA PRO A 212 2.61 13.92 -3.31
C PRO A 212 3.71 13.67 -2.26
N LYS A 213 4.34 14.73 -1.74
CA LYS A 213 5.36 14.62 -0.70
C LYS A 213 4.75 14.07 0.59
N LYS A 214 3.64 14.66 1.05
CA LYS A 214 2.90 14.17 2.22
C LYS A 214 2.40 12.72 2.02
N ALA A 215 1.98 12.38 0.80
CA ALA A 215 1.50 11.04 0.46
C ALA A 215 2.58 9.97 0.63
N VAL A 216 3.79 10.20 0.11
CA VAL A 216 4.91 9.25 0.23
C VAL A 216 5.52 9.27 1.63
N ASP A 217 5.73 10.45 2.24
CA ASP A 217 6.45 10.57 3.51
C ASP A 217 5.70 9.92 4.69
N ALA A 218 4.37 9.89 4.64
CA ALA A 218 3.54 9.24 5.66
C ALA A 218 3.50 7.70 5.56
N ALA A 219 4.09 7.10 4.52
CA ALA A 219 3.98 5.67 4.24
C ALA A 219 5.20 4.87 4.75
N SER A 220 4.95 3.60 5.08
CA SER A 220 6.01 2.61 5.36
C SER A 220 6.86 2.35 4.10
N ALA A 221 8.07 1.83 4.27
CA ALA A 221 8.99 1.59 3.13
C ALA A 221 8.35 0.72 2.03
N GLU A 222 7.63 -0.34 2.40
CA GLU A 222 6.93 -1.20 1.43
C GLU A 222 5.85 -0.43 0.67
N LEU A 223 5.08 0.40 1.36
CA LEU A 223 4.01 1.15 0.73
C LEU A 223 4.53 2.32 -0.09
N LYS A 224 5.65 2.94 0.28
CA LYS A 224 6.34 3.95 -0.55
C LYS A 224 6.62 3.40 -1.95
N VAL A 225 7.04 2.13 -2.07
CA VAL A 225 7.27 1.46 -3.37
C VAL A 225 5.99 1.48 -4.22
N HIS A 226 4.84 1.12 -3.63
CA HIS A 226 3.56 1.12 -4.35
C HIS A 226 3.10 2.54 -4.73
N ILE A 227 3.32 3.53 -3.87
CA ILE A 227 2.95 4.94 -4.14
C ILE A 227 3.82 5.52 -5.27
N LEU A 228 5.14 5.30 -5.21
CA LEU A 228 6.08 5.74 -6.25
C LEU A 228 5.77 5.10 -7.61
N LYS A 229 5.43 3.80 -7.59
CA LYS A 229 4.94 3.11 -8.79
C LYS A 229 3.64 3.73 -9.32
N ALA A 230 2.68 4.04 -8.44
CA ALA A 230 1.43 4.68 -8.85
C ALA A 230 1.65 6.07 -9.45
N PHE A 231 2.61 6.87 -8.94
CA PHE A 231 3.01 8.15 -9.53
C PHE A 231 3.54 7.99 -10.96
N ALA A 232 4.45 7.05 -11.17
CA ALA A 232 5.01 6.74 -12.49
C ALA A 232 3.93 6.26 -13.47
N ASP A 233 3.17 5.23 -13.09
CA ASP A 233 2.18 4.58 -13.97
C ASP A 233 1.08 5.56 -14.42
N SER A 234 0.72 6.51 -13.55
CA SER A 234 -0.30 7.54 -13.82
C SER A 234 0.27 8.81 -14.47
N GLY A 235 1.59 8.97 -14.50
CA GLY A 235 2.26 10.19 -14.95
C GLY A 235 1.89 11.43 -14.11
N TYR A 236 1.70 11.25 -12.79
CA TYR A 236 1.25 12.32 -11.88
C TYR A 236 2.27 13.46 -11.86
N ARG A 237 1.93 14.58 -12.48
CA ARG A 237 2.83 15.70 -12.71
C ARG A 237 3.43 16.29 -11.43
N GLU A 238 2.60 16.52 -10.43
CA GLU A 238 3.00 17.17 -9.18
C GLU A 238 3.94 16.30 -8.34
N ALA A 239 4.03 15.00 -8.65
CA ALA A 239 4.82 14.04 -7.90
C ALA A 239 6.29 13.95 -8.35
N VAL A 240 6.69 14.69 -9.40
CA VAL A 240 8.07 14.70 -9.92
C VAL A 240 9.08 15.02 -8.81
N TYR A 241 8.87 16.10 -8.06
CA TYR A 241 9.75 16.51 -6.96
C TYR A 241 9.83 15.48 -5.84
N ALA A 242 8.67 14.97 -5.41
CA ALA A 242 8.59 13.95 -4.37
C ALA A 242 9.28 12.64 -4.77
N THR A 243 9.23 12.30 -6.07
CA THR A 243 9.92 11.13 -6.63
C THR A 243 11.43 11.33 -6.60
N LEU A 244 11.94 12.49 -7.06
CA LEU A 244 13.37 12.78 -7.04
C LEU A 244 13.96 12.75 -5.63
N ASP A 245 13.24 13.32 -4.65
CA ASP A 245 13.63 13.32 -3.23
C ASP A 245 13.90 11.92 -2.67
N HIS A 246 13.31 10.88 -3.26
CA HIS A 246 13.45 9.49 -2.83
C HIS A 246 14.49 8.68 -3.63
N THR A 247 15.14 9.27 -4.63
CA THR A 247 16.16 8.59 -5.47
C THR A 247 17.48 8.30 -4.73
N ASP A 248 17.67 8.88 -3.55
CA ASP A 248 18.76 8.62 -2.61
C ASP A 248 18.25 8.09 -1.24
N HIS A 249 17.11 7.41 -1.23
CA HIS A 249 16.53 6.90 0.01
C HIS A 249 17.42 5.79 0.62
N LEU A 250 17.54 5.73 1.95
CA LEU A 250 18.37 4.74 2.64
C LEU A 250 17.93 3.29 2.36
N ASN A 251 16.62 3.04 2.41
CA ASN A 251 16.05 1.73 2.06
C ASN A 251 16.24 1.44 0.55
N PRO A 252 16.98 0.37 0.17
CA PRO A 252 17.30 0.08 -1.23
C PRO A 252 16.07 -0.22 -2.09
N LYS A 253 15.01 -0.81 -1.54
CA LYS A 253 13.77 -1.07 -2.28
C LYS A 253 13.05 0.23 -2.65
N VAL A 254 12.98 1.18 -1.71
CA VAL A 254 12.39 2.51 -1.95
C VAL A 254 13.23 3.29 -2.95
N ARG A 255 14.56 3.27 -2.78
CA ARG A 255 15.50 3.94 -3.69
C ARG A 255 15.36 3.43 -5.12
N LYS A 256 15.37 2.11 -5.29
CA LYS A 256 15.16 1.47 -6.60
C LYS A 256 13.81 1.89 -7.20
N ALA A 257 12.72 1.80 -6.45
CA ALA A 257 11.40 2.18 -6.94
C ALA A 257 11.31 3.67 -7.34
N ALA A 258 11.95 4.56 -6.58
CA ALA A 258 12.03 5.98 -6.90
C ALA A 258 12.85 6.24 -8.17
N ARG A 259 13.98 5.55 -8.36
CA ARG A 259 14.80 5.64 -9.58
C ARG A 259 14.05 5.10 -10.79
N ASP A 260 13.38 3.96 -10.67
CA ASP A 260 12.55 3.40 -11.73
C ASP A 260 11.42 4.37 -12.11
N ALA A 261 10.73 4.94 -11.12
CA ALA A 261 9.68 5.93 -11.32
C ALA A 261 10.20 7.23 -11.97
N TRP A 262 11.36 7.71 -11.54
CA TRP A 262 12.04 8.87 -12.11
C TRP A 262 12.38 8.64 -13.60
N MET A 263 12.89 7.46 -13.94
CA MET A 263 13.18 7.09 -15.32
C MET A 263 11.93 7.07 -16.20
N GLU A 264 10.76 6.67 -15.67
CA GLU A 264 9.49 6.77 -16.40
C GLU A 264 9.11 8.23 -16.70
N TYR A 265 9.33 9.16 -15.76
CA TYR A 265 9.08 10.59 -16.00
C TYR A 265 9.95 11.18 -17.12
N ILE A 266 11.25 10.87 -17.12
CA ILE A 266 12.19 11.48 -18.07
C ILE A 266 12.26 10.76 -19.42
N ALA A 267 12.06 9.45 -19.45
CA ALA A 267 12.29 8.61 -20.61
C ALA A 267 11.11 7.72 -21.01
N GLY A 268 10.08 7.62 -20.18
CA GLY A 268 8.90 6.81 -20.41
C GLY A 268 7.91 7.45 -21.39
N LYS A 269 6.62 7.17 -21.19
CA LYS A 269 5.55 7.65 -22.08
C LYS A 269 5.60 9.17 -22.22
N LYS A 270 5.46 9.67 -23.45
CA LYS A 270 5.43 11.12 -23.70
C LYS A 270 4.28 11.74 -22.89
N PRO A 271 4.52 12.85 -22.17
CA PRO A 271 3.48 13.54 -21.43
C PRO A 271 2.37 14.00 -22.36
N ARG A 272 1.15 14.08 -21.84
CA ARG A 272 0.06 14.77 -22.54
C ARG A 272 0.43 16.26 -22.69
N PRO A 273 0.22 16.87 -23.87
CA PRO A 273 0.50 18.28 -24.03
C PRO A 273 -0.39 19.09 -23.10
N ALA A 274 0.20 20.11 -22.46
CA ALA A 274 -0.57 21.03 -21.65
C ALA A 274 -1.59 21.79 -22.51
N PRO A 275 -2.82 22.00 -22.02
CA PRO A 275 -3.79 22.85 -22.71
C PRO A 275 -3.20 24.25 -22.91
N LYS A 276 -3.33 24.76 -24.14
CA LYS A 276 -2.83 26.09 -24.50
C LYS A 276 -3.97 27.10 -24.49
N ARG A 277 -3.78 28.24 -23.83
CA ARG A 277 -4.72 29.38 -23.84
C ARG A 277 -3.96 30.68 -24.03
N LYS A 278 -4.65 31.70 -24.53
CA LYS A 278 -4.13 33.07 -24.43
C LYS A 278 -4.20 33.46 -22.95
N LEU A 279 -3.08 33.90 -22.39
CA LEU A 279 -3.00 34.31 -20.99
C LEU A 279 -3.52 35.72 -20.86
N GLN A 280 -4.17 36.02 -19.74
CA GLN A 280 -4.59 37.38 -19.42
C GLN A 280 -3.40 38.12 -18.80
N MET A 281 -2.93 39.16 -19.47
CA MET A 281 -1.82 39.99 -19.05
C MET A 281 -2.30 41.09 -18.09
N PRO A 282 -1.39 41.71 -17.32
CA PRO A 282 -1.69 42.94 -16.58
C PRO A 282 -2.33 43.98 -17.52
N GLY A 283 -3.46 44.55 -17.12
CA GLY A 283 -4.27 45.44 -17.96
C GLY A 283 -5.35 44.74 -18.80
N GLY A 284 -5.63 43.45 -18.54
CA GLY A 284 -6.79 42.74 -19.08
C GLY A 284 -6.67 42.29 -20.55
N LYS A 285 -5.61 42.69 -21.25
CA LYS A 285 -5.30 42.25 -22.61
C LYS A 285 -4.91 40.77 -22.61
N LEU A 286 -5.30 40.03 -23.63
CA LEU A 286 -4.87 38.65 -23.84
C LEU A 286 -3.52 38.62 -24.57
N SER A 287 -2.68 37.62 -24.26
CA SER A 287 -1.44 37.37 -24.99
C SER A 287 -1.69 37.06 -26.48
N ASP A 288 -0.77 37.47 -27.34
CA ASP A 288 -0.88 37.22 -28.78
C ASP A 288 -0.78 35.72 -29.10
N LYS A 289 0.12 35.02 -28.40
CA LYS A 289 0.38 33.59 -28.55
C LYS A 289 -0.39 32.78 -27.50
N ARG A 290 -0.80 31.56 -27.88
CA ARG A 290 -1.39 30.58 -26.94
C ARG A 290 -0.25 29.87 -26.22
N GLU A 291 -0.15 30.10 -24.93
CA GLU A 291 0.89 29.51 -24.09
C GLU A 291 0.35 28.30 -23.34
N PRO A 292 1.19 27.29 -23.06
CA PRO A 292 0.80 26.19 -22.19
C PRO A 292 0.44 26.75 -20.82
N LEU A 293 -0.74 26.39 -20.31
CA LEU A 293 -1.19 26.86 -18.98
C LEU A 293 -0.30 26.36 -17.85
N TRP A 294 0.43 25.28 -18.10
CA TRP A 294 1.30 24.67 -17.11
C TRP A 294 2.33 23.75 -17.75
N LEU A 295 3.42 23.52 -17.01
CA LEU A 295 4.45 22.56 -17.41
C LEU A 295 3.95 21.13 -17.27
N ASN A 296 4.45 20.24 -18.11
CA ASN A 296 4.21 18.80 -18.01
C ASN A 296 5.25 18.14 -17.08
N HIS A 297 5.06 16.85 -16.76
CA HIS A 297 5.93 16.16 -15.81
C HIS A 297 7.40 16.07 -16.26
N ARG A 298 7.68 16.03 -17.57
CA ARG A 298 9.03 15.90 -18.10
C ARG A 298 9.76 17.24 -18.09
N GLU A 299 9.05 18.32 -18.38
CA GLU A 299 9.57 19.69 -18.25
C GLU A 299 9.88 20.01 -16.78
N LEU A 300 9.02 19.61 -15.84
CA LEU A 300 9.30 19.74 -14.41
C LEU A 300 10.51 18.90 -13.99
N ALA A 301 10.65 17.69 -14.53
CA ALA A 301 11.78 16.82 -14.22
C ALA A 301 13.11 17.41 -14.73
N ASP A 302 13.12 18.00 -15.93
CA ASP A 302 14.30 18.70 -16.47
C ASP A 302 14.72 19.86 -15.58
N ILE A 303 13.78 20.74 -15.21
CA ILE A 303 14.05 21.91 -14.36
C ILE A 303 14.62 21.48 -13.01
N GLU A 304 13.97 20.52 -12.34
CA GLU A 304 14.42 20.08 -11.02
C GLU A 304 15.75 19.33 -11.07
N LEU A 305 15.99 18.53 -12.11
CA LEU A 305 17.26 17.82 -12.30
C LEU A 305 18.42 18.79 -12.44
N ARG A 306 18.26 19.83 -13.29
CA ARG A 306 19.27 20.86 -13.47
C ARG A 306 19.56 21.60 -12.18
N ARG A 307 18.50 22.05 -11.49
CA ARG A 307 18.60 22.71 -10.19
C ARG A 307 19.35 21.85 -9.18
N ARG A 308 19.04 20.54 -9.13
CA ARG A 308 19.66 19.62 -8.18
C ARG A 308 21.13 19.39 -8.50
N ILE A 309 21.50 19.21 -9.77
CA ILE A 309 22.91 19.05 -10.17
C ILE A 309 23.70 20.31 -9.89
N GLU A 310 23.17 21.49 -10.24
CA GLU A 310 23.82 22.77 -9.97
C GLU A 310 24.03 22.97 -8.46
N ALA A 311 23.01 22.68 -7.65
CA ALA A 311 23.13 22.79 -6.19
C ALA A 311 24.17 21.84 -5.58
N LEU A 312 24.41 20.67 -6.18
CA LEU A 312 25.36 19.68 -5.67
C LEU A 312 26.79 19.86 -6.21
N THR A 313 26.93 20.37 -7.44
CA THR A 313 28.23 20.47 -8.14
C THR A 313 28.74 21.90 -8.26
N GLY A 314 27.89 22.91 -8.01
CA GLY A 314 28.17 24.32 -8.23
C GLY A 314 28.21 24.72 -9.72
N LYS A 315 27.90 23.81 -10.65
CA LYS A 315 27.95 24.07 -12.10
C LYS A 315 26.61 23.77 -12.75
N ALA A 316 26.07 24.73 -13.48
CA ALA A 316 24.85 24.54 -14.26
C ALA A 316 25.10 23.55 -15.42
N PRO A 317 24.23 22.54 -15.62
CA PRO A 317 24.34 21.65 -16.77
C PRO A 317 24.13 22.40 -18.10
N ALA A 318 24.79 21.93 -19.16
CA ALA A 318 24.63 22.50 -20.50
C ALA A 318 23.16 22.54 -20.95
N ALA A 319 22.76 23.59 -21.69
CA ALA A 319 21.36 23.79 -22.09
C ALA A 319 20.77 22.59 -22.86
N ASN A 320 21.57 21.92 -23.69
CA ASN A 320 21.18 20.74 -24.47
C ASN A 320 21.53 19.40 -23.82
N ALA A 321 21.87 19.39 -22.52
CA ALA A 321 22.24 18.16 -21.82
C ALA A 321 21.12 17.11 -21.86
N ASN A 322 21.52 15.85 -22.05
CA ASN A 322 20.59 14.72 -22.11
C ASN A 322 20.09 14.37 -20.70
N LEU A 323 18.77 14.30 -20.49
CA LEU A 323 18.14 13.99 -19.20
C LEU A 323 18.64 12.67 -18.59
N LYS A 324 18.86 11.63 -19.40
CA LYS A 324 19.35 10.34 -18.92
C LYS A 324 20.80 10.45 -18.42
N ALA A 325 21.65 11.17 -19.15
CA ALA A 325 23.03 11.38 -18.76
C ALA A 325 23.12 12.18 -17.44
N MET A 326 22.36 13.29 -17.35
CA MET A 326 22.26 14.09 -16.11
C MET A 326 21.72 13.26 -14.93
N THR A 327 20.74 12.40 -15.18
CA THR A 327 20.21 11.51 -14.14
C THR A 327 21.25 10.48 -13.68
N ALA A 328 22.01 9.91 -14.61
CA ALA A 328 23.08 8.97 -14.30
C ALA A 328 24.21 9.65 -13.48
N GLU A 329 24.57 10.88 -13.83
CA GLU A 329 25.52 11.69 -13.06
C GLU A 329 25.01 11.93 -11.63
N LEU A 330 23.75 12.36 -11.47
CA LEU A 330 23.15 12.58 -10.16
C LEU A 330 23.10 11.31 -9.32
N PHE A 331 22.71 10.17 -9.91
CA PHE A 331 22.68 8.89 -9.21
C PHE A 331 24.09 8.43 -8.84
N GLY A 332 25.07 8.61 -9.72
CA GLY A 332 26.47 8.33 -9.44
C GLY A 332 27.00 9.16 -8.26
N TYR A 333 26.65 10.45 -8.18
CA TYR A 333 26.99 11.29 -7.04
C TYR A 333 26.39 10.76 -5.73
N PHE A 334 25.12 10.37 -5.74
CA PHE A 334 24.46 9.79 -4.56
C PHE A 334 25.09 8.45 -4.15
N ASP A 335 25.35 7.56 -5.11
CA ASP A 335 25.94 6.26 -4.85
C ASP A 335 27.38 6.38 -4.32
N ALA A 336 28.19 7.29 -4.89
CA ALA A 336 29.54 7.58 -4.39
C ALA A 336 29.54 8.05 -2.94
N ARG A 337 28.68 9.02 -2.61
CA ARG A 337 28.51 9.54 -1.24
C ARG A 337 28.03 8.46 -0.27
N GLN A 338 27.12 7.59 -0.69
CA GLN A 338 26.66 6.49 0.16
C GLN A 338 27.76 5.47 0.39
N ASN A 339 28.50 5.10 -0.67
CA ASN A 339 29.62 4.17 -0.58
C ASN A 339 30.71 4.70 0.35
N GLU A 340 31.07 5.99 0.27
CA GLU A 340 32.04 6.61 1.17
C GLU A 340 31.63 6.47 2.65
N LYS A 341 30.34 6.73 2.96
CA LYS A 341 29.82 6.57 4.32
C LYS A 341 29.86 5.12 4.80
N LEU A 342 29.48 4.17 3.94
CA LEU A 342 29.52 2.74 4.28
C LEU A 342 30.95 2.26 4.47
N ASP A 343 31.88 2.75 3.65
CA ASP A 343 33.30 2.43 3.73
C ASP A 343 33.93 2.97 5.02
N ALA A 344 33.56 4.19 5.43
CA ALA A 344 34.00 4.75 6.71
C ALA A 344 33.48 3.92 7.90
N LEU A 345 32.21 3.52 7.88
CA LEU A 345 31.64 2.63 8.90
C LEU A 345 32.34 1.27 8.93
N PHE A 346 32.56 0.68 7.77
CA PHE A 346 33.23 -0.61 7.62
C PHE A 346 34.66 -0.54 8.15
N LYS A 347 35.44 0.46 7.73
CA LYS A 347 36.84 0.65 8.18
C LYS A 347 36.90 0.78 9.70
N ARG A 348 36.04 1.60 10.30
CA ARG A 348 35.96 1.73 11.76
C ARG A 348 35.59 0.41 12.44
N GLY A 349 34.68 -0.37 11.84
CA GLY A 349 34.33 -1.71 12.32
C GLY A 349 35.53 -2.66 12.31
N VAL A 350 36.33 -2.64 11.24
CA VAL A 350 37.58 -3.42 11.13
C VAL A 350 38.59 -2.99 12.20
N ASP A 351 38.77 -1.69 12.42
CA ASP A 351 39.70 -1.18 13.44
C ASP A 351 39.32 -1.64 14.85
N LEU A 352 38.02 -1.62 15.20
CA LEU A 352 37.49 -2.12 16.47
C LEU A 352 37.63 -3.64 16.59
N ALA A 353 37.38 -4.36 15.51
CA ALA A 353 37.58 -5.81 15.47
C ALA A 353 39.06 -6.18 15.73
N GLY A 354 39.99 -5.42 15.16
CA GLY A 354 41.44 -5.57 15.41
C GLY A 354 41.84 -5.32 16.87
N LYS A 355 41.07 -4.48 17.59
CA LYS A 355 41.22 -4.24 19.04
C LYS A 355 40.47 -5.24 19.91
N ASN A 356 39.87 -6.28 19.32
CA ASN A 356 39.04 -7.28 20.00
C ASN A 356 37.75 -6.70 20.64
N GLU A 357 37.29 -5.54 20.15
CA GLU A 357 36.04 -4.88 20.54
C GLU A 357 34.87 -5.41 19.67
N SER A 358 34.58 -6.71 19.81
CA SER A 358 33.67 -7.41 18.89
C SER A 358 32.19 -7.00 18.97
N VAL A 359 31.76 -6.31 20.05
CA VAL A 359 30.36 -5.86 20.19
C VAL A 359 30.15 -4.62 19.33
N GLU A 360 30.98 -3.61 19.55
CA GLU A 360 30.97 -2.32 18.87
C GLU A 360 31.26 -2.48 17.37
N ALA A 361 32.19 -3.36 17.01
CA ALA A 361 32.47 -3.70 15.62
C ALA A 361 31.25 -4.34 14.93
N ALA A 362 30.56 -5.28 15.59
CA ALA A 362 29.38 -5.94 15.06
C ALA A 362 28.22 -4.94 14.84
N GLU A 363 28.04 -3.96 15.73
CA GLU A 363 27.03 -2.91 15.54
C GLU A 363 27.30 -2.04 14.30
N LEU A 364 28.56 -1.72 14.00
CA LEU A 364 28.91 -0.99 12.78
C LEU A 364 28.69 -1.82 11.53
N PHE A 365 29.03 -3.11 11.56
CA PHE A 365 28.76 -4.02 10.44
C PHE A 365 27.26 -4.22 10.21
N ASP A 366 26.45 -4.34 11.28
CA ASP A 366 25.00 -4.39 11.17
C ASP A 366 24.43 -3.14 10.48
N LYS A 367 24.97 -1.94 10.76
CA LYS A 367 24.59 -0.69 10.07
C LYS A 367 24.95 -0.70 8.59
N VAL A 368 26.08 -1.29 8.21
CA VAL A 368 26.47 -1.45 6.80
C VAL A 368 25.50 -2.39 6.09
N LEU A 369 25.26 -3.58 6.65
CA LEU A 369 24.41 -4.60 6.05
C LEU A 369 22.93 -4.20 6.01
N ALA A 370 22.46 -3.39 6.95
CA ALA A 370 21.11 -2.85 6.92
C ALA A 370 20.87 -1.94 5.69
N GLN A 371 21.91 -1.26 5.19
CA GLN A 371 21.83 -0.39 4.02
C GLN A 371 22.16 -1.12 2.72
N ARG A 372 23.15 -2.04 2.76
CA ARG A 372 23.62 -2.82 1.62
C ARG A 372 23.84 -4.29 2.03
N PRO A 373 22.79 -5.14 1.98
CA PRO A 373 22.90 -6.55 2.36
C PRO A 373 23.89 -7.37 1.52
N ASP A 374 24.16 -6.89 0.30
CA ASP A 374 25.09 -7.39 -0.70
C ASP A 374 26.42 -6.62 -0.70
N PHE A 375 26.84 -6.07 0.44
CA PHE A 375 28.11 -5.33 0.55
C PHE A 375 29.29 -6.23 0.17
N ASP A 376 30.08 -5.81 -0.82
CA ASP A 376 31.10 -6.66 -1.48
C ASP A 376 32.13 -7.27 -0.52
N ARG A 377 32.38 -6.61 0.62
CA ARG A 377 33.36 -7.02 1.64
C ARG A 377 32.73 -7.67 2.88
N ARG A 378 31.45 -8.07 2.83
CA ARG A 378 30.74 -8.60 4.01
C ARG A 378 31.36 -9.88 4.60
N ALA A 379 32.02 -10.70 3.78
CA ALA A 379 32.73 -11.90 4.26
C ALA A 379 33.82 -11.56 5.30
N LEU A 380 34.43 -10.38 5.22
CA LEU A 380 35.41 -9.90 6.20
C LEU A 380 34.81 -9.63 7.59
N MET A 381 33.47 -9.56 7.69
CA MET A 381 32.76 -9.34 8.95
C MET A 381 32.57 -10.65 9.75
N ALA A 382 32.64 -11.83 9.09
CA ALA A 382 32.36 -13.13 9.70
C ALA A 382 33.19 -13.41 10.98
N PRO A 383 34.52 -13.17 11.00
CA PRO A 383 35.32 -13.41 12.20
C PRO A 383 34.86 -12.60 13.42
N THR A 384 34.37 -11.38 13.18
CA THR A 384 33.90 -10.48 14.25
C THR A 384 32.62 -11.02 14.89
N TYR A 385 31.64 -11.42 14.07
CA TYR A 385 30.41 -12.05 14.58
C TYR A 385 30.69 -13.38 15.28
N PHE A 386 31.64 -14.18 14.79
CA PHE A 386 32.06 -15.41 15.43
C PHE A 386 32.69 -15.17 16.81
N ASN A 387 33.59 -14.19 16.91
CA ASN A 387 34.23 -13.80 18.17
C ASN A 387 33.21 -13.24 19.18
N LEU A 388 32.26 -12.43 18.71
CA LEU A 388 31.12 -11.99 19.51
C LEU A 388 30.30 -13.18 20.05
N GLY A 389 29.99 -14.15 19.18
CA GLY A 389 29.31 -15.39 19.57
C GLY A 389 30.07 -16.15 20.67
N LYS A 390 31.40 -16.28 20.55
CA LYS A 390 32.25 -16.88 21.59
C LYS A 390 32.20 -16.11 22.92
N LYS A 391 32.22 -14.77 22.87
CA LYS A 391 32.14 -13.90 24.07
C LYS A 391 30.80 -14.07 24.79
N LEU A 392 29.69 -14.02 24.05
CA LEU A 392 28.33 -14.20 24.57
C LEU A 392 28.11 -15.62 25.12
N ARG A 393 28.67 -16.64 24.45
CA ARG A 393 28.65 -18.03 24.92
C ARG A 393 29.31 -18.18 26.29
N LYS A 394 30.49 -17.56 26.49
CA LYS A 394 31.18 -17.56 27.80
C LYS A 394 30.34 -16.89 28.89
N GLN A 395 29.54 -15.89 28.54
CA GLN A 395 28.60 -15.21 29.42
C GLN A 395 27.27 -15.98 29.62
N LYS A 396 27.15 -17.20 29.08
CA LYS A 396 25.93 -18.03 29.11
C LYS A 396 24.71 -17.36 28.43
N LYS A 397 24.91 -16.39 27.54
CA LYS A 397 23.86 -15.75 26.73
C LYS A 397 23.60 -16.53 25.44
N TRP A 398 23.07 -17.75 25.57
CA TRP A 398 23.01 -18.73 24.48
C TRP A 398 22.22 -18.26 23.25
N ARG A 399 21.10 -17.57 23.45
CA ARG A 399 20.25 -17.07 22.35
C ARG A 399 20.98 -16.02 21.52
N GLU A 400 21.60 -15.04 22.16
CA GLU A 400 22.37 -13.99 21.49
C GLU A 400 23.62 -14.57 20.80
N ALA A 401 24.30 -15.52 21.44
CA ALA A 401 25.42 -16.23 20.84
C ALA A 401 25.02 -16.99 19.57
N SER A 402 23.88 -17.69 19.60
CA SER A 402 23.33 -18.39 18.43
C SER A 402 23.04 -17.43 17.27
N LEU A 403 22.43 -16.27 17.55
CA LEU A 403 22.19 -15.24 16.54
C LEU A 403 23.50 -14.71 15.94
N ALA A 404 24.52 -14.46 16.76
CA ALA A 404 25.83 -14.02 16.29
C ALA A 404 26.52 -15.07 15.40
N PHE A 405 26.46 -16.36 15.75
CA PHE A 405 26.99 -17.42 14.90
C PHE A 405 26.21 -17.57 13.59
N ALA A 406 24.88 -17.44 13.62
CA ALA A 406 24.06 -17.44 12.41
C ALA A 406 24.43 -16.27 11.48
N LYS A 407 24.65 -15.07 12.03
CA LYS A 407 25.14 -13.91 11.27
C LYS A 407 26.50 -14.20 10.64
N ALA A 408 27.45 -14.76 11.39
CA ALA A 408 28.77 -15.11 10.88
C ALA A 408 28.71 -16.08 9.68
N HIS A 409 27.74 -17.00 9.67
CA HIS A 409 27.53 -17.91 8.55
C HIS A 409 26.81 -17.24 7.36
N SER A 410 25.98 -16.24 7.61
CA SER A 410 25.16 -15.60 6.57
C SER A 410 25.89 -14.53 5.75
N VAL A 411 27.00 -13.99 6.28
CA VAL A 411 27.79 -12.93 5.63
C VAL A 411 28.84 -13.49 4.69
#